data_AF-K2CQR7-F1
#
_entry.id   AF-K2CQR7-F1
#
_cell.length_a   1.000
_cell.length_b   1.000
_cell.length_c   1.000
_cell.angle_alpha   90.00
_cell.angle_beta   90.00
_cell.angle_gamma   90.00
#
_symmetry.space_group_name_H-M   'P 1'
#
loop_
_entity.id
_entity.type
_entity.pdbx_description
1 polymer ?
#
loop_
_entity_poly.entity_id
_entity_poly.type
_entity_poly.pdbx_seq_one_letter_code
_entity_poly.pdbx_strand_id
1 'polypeptide(L)'
;MINVNVSLYGTLARFGGGRYVAQTNVKLKSGSGKLELLEHLGIPETERGYLFINAVLCEVPGISTNANELLNNDDHVGIFSIDRLYPYQYRDGLPMSEGLRKTLIDNGALHHSYQKSSN
;
A
#
# COMPACT_ATOMS: atom_id res chain seq x y z
N MET A 1 -17.20 -6.74 -12.54
CA MET A 1 -15.86 -6.16 -12.74
C MET A 1 -15.76 -4.92 -11.89
N ILE A 2 -14.57 -4.60 -11.42
CA ILE A 2 -14.27 -3.34 -10.72
C ILE A 2 -13.16 -2.60 -11.46
N ASN A 3 -13.16 -1.28 -11.38
CA ASN A 3 -12.13 -0.41 -11.88
C ASN A 3 -11.41 0.26 -10.71
N VAL A 4 -10.11 0.07 -10.59
CA VAL A 4 -9.30 0.59 -9.48
C VAL A 4 -8.37 1.67 -10.01
N ASN A 5 -8.35 2.82 -9.34
CA ASN A 5 -7.53 3.98 -9.71
C ASN A 5 -6.15 3.84 -9.05
N VAL A 6 -5.11 3.55 -9.82
CA VAL A 6 -3.76 3.30 -9.30
C VAL A 6 -2.84 4.48 -9.56
N SER A 7 -2.25 5.04 -8.51
CA SER A 7 -1.15 6.00 -8.59
C SER A 7 0.17 5.31 -8.24
N LEU A 8 1.13 5.36 -9.17
CA LEU A 8 2.48 4.81 -9.01
C LEU A 8 3.48 5.94 -8.87
N TYR A 9 4.27 5.91 -7.80
CA TYR A 9 5.24 6.96 -7.50
C TYR A 9 6.68 6.45 -7.60
N GLY A 10 7.57 7.36 -7.99
CA GLY A 10 8.99 7.09 -8.14
C GLY A 10 9.30 6.18 -9.32
N THR A 11 10.25 5.27 -9.13
CA THR A 11 10.67 4.34 -10.19
C THR A 11 9.57 3.36 -10.60
N LEU A 12 8.54 3.15 -9.78
CA LEU A 12 7.37 2.36 -10.14
C LEU A 12 6.50 3.01 -11.21
N ALA A 13 6.62 4.33 -11.43
CA ALA A 13 5.85 5.03 -12.47
C ALA A 13 6.02 4.41 -13.88
N ARG A 14 7.15 3.73 -14.13
CA ARG A 14 7.41 3.03 -15.40
C ARG A 14 6.39 1.93 -15.73
N PHE A 15 5.80 1.29 -14.71
CA PHE A 15 4.76 0.28 -14.90
C PHE A 15 3.43 0.89 -15.37
N GLY A 16 3.24 2.20 -15.15
CA GLY A 16 2.09 2.97 -15.65
C GLY A 16 2.43 3.90 -16.82
N GLY A 17 3.60 3.75 -17.45
CA GLY A 17 4.03 4.60 -18.57
C GLY A 17 4.53 6.00 -18.20
N GLY A 18 4.78 6.27 -16.92
CA GLY A 18 5.33 7.53 -16.43
C GLY A 18 6.80 7.45 -16.01
N ARG A 19 7.39 8.60 -15.66
CA ARG A 19 8.81 8.71 -15.24
C ARG A 19 8.99 8.83 -13.73
N TYR A 20 8.13 9.62 -13.07
CA TYR A 20 8.19 9.86 -11.62
C TYR A 20 6.84 9.68 -10.94
N VAL A 21 5.77 9.90 -11.69
CA VAL A 21 4.39 9.62 -11.31
C VAL A 21 3.70 9.03 -12.54
N ALA A 22 2.87 8.03 -12.32
CA ALA A 22 1.93 7.51 -13.31
C ALA A 22 0.58 7.25 -12.65
N GLN A 23 -0.49 7.44 -13.41
CA GLN A 23 -1.83 7.07 -13.01
C GLN A 23 -2.41 6.12 -14.05
N THR A 24 -2.97 5.00 -13.60
CA THR A 24 -3.58 4.01 -14.48
C THR A 24 -4.82 3.42 -13.83
N ASN A 25 -5.76 3.01 -14.68
CA ASN A 25 -6.99 2.36 -14.26
C ASN A 25 -6.85 0.86 -14.52
N VAL A 26 -6.94 0.07 -13.44
CA VAL A 26 -6.82 -1.38 -13.51
C VAL A 26 -8.20 -2.02 -13.41
N LYS A 27 -8.54 -2.85 -14.40
CA LYS A 27 -9.80 -3.61 -14.41
C LYS A 27 -9.58 -4.98 -13.81
N LEU A 28 -10.29 -5.27 -12.72
CA LEU A 28 -10.25 -6.56 -12.02
C LEU A 28 -11.62 -7.24 -11.97
N LYS A 29 -11.62 -8.53 -11.62
CA LYS A 29 -12.87 -9.24 -11.30
C LYS A 29 -13.44 -8.68 -10.00
N SER A 30 -14.77 -8.73 -9.88
CA SER A 30 -15.41 -8.37 -8.60
C SER A 30 -14.99 -9.39 -7.54
N GLY A 31 -14.63 -8.91 -6.34
CA GLY A 31 -14.08 -9.74 -5.27
C GLY A 31 -12.55 -9.93 -5.33
N SER A 32 -11.85 -9.34 -6.30
CA SER A 32 -10.38 -9.23 -6.27
C SER A 32 -9.91 -8.29 -5.16
N GLY A 33 -8.70 -8.53 -4.65
CA GLY A 33 -8.06 -7.69 -3.64
C GLY A 33 -6.69 -7.17 -4.07
N LYS A 34 -5.97 -6.65 -3.09
CA LYS A 34 -4.60 -6.11 -3.22
C LYS A 34 -3.65 -7.08 -3.94
N LEU A 35 -3.70 -8.38 -3.66
CA LEU A 35 -2.78 -9.36 -4.23
C LEU A 35 -2.99 -9.51 -5.74
N GLU A 36 -4.23 -9.64 -6.20
CA GLU A 36 -4.55 -9.72 -7.62
C GLU A 36 -4.20 -8.41 -8.37
N LEU A 37 -4.35 -7.26 -7.70
CA LEU A 37 -3.91 -5.98 -8.24
C LEU A 37 -2.38 -5.94 -8.44
N LEU A 38 -1.62 -6.36 -7.43
CA LEU A 38 -0.16 -6.38 -7.48
C LEU A 38 0.36 -7.36 -8.54
N GLU A 39 -0.27 -8.54 -8.64
CA GLU A 39 0.02 -9.51 -9.69
C GLU A 39 -0.27 -8.94 -11.09
N HIS A 40 -1.41 -8.26 -11.27
CA HIS A 40 -1.76 -7.63 -12.53
C HIS A 40 -0.77 -6.53 -12.96
N LEU A 41 -0.29 -5.73 -12.01
CA LEU A 41 0.70 -4.68 -12.27
C LEU A 41 2.11 -5.23 -12.53
N GLY A 42 2.39 -6.47 -12.11
CA GLY A 42 3.70 -7.11 -12.26
C GLY A 42 4.82 -6.41 -11.48
N ILE A 43 4.49 -5.71 -10.38
CA ILE A 43 5.47 -4.95 -9.58
C ILE A 43 6.19 -5.89 -8.59
N PRO A 44 7.51 -6.04 -8.68
CA PRO A 44 8.28 -6.88 -7.75
C PRO A 44 8.17 -6.38 -6.31
N GLU A 45 8.07 -7.31 -5.35
CA GLU A 45 7.97 -6.95 -3.92
C GLU A 45 9.14 -6.12 -3.41
N THR A 46 10.34 -6.43 -3.92
CA THR A 46 11.59 -5.75 -3.55
C THR A 46 11.64 -4.29 -3.98
N GLU A 47 10.77 -3.86 -4.90
CA GLU A 47 10.67 -2.48 -5.36
C GLU A 47 9.54 -1.69 -4.68
N ARG A 48 8.67 -2.35 -3.90
CA ARG A 48 7.55 -1.71 -3.21
C ARG A 48 8.00 -1.07 -1.90
N GLY A 49 7.67 0.20 -1.76
CA GLY A 49 7.79 0.96 -0.53
C GLY A 49 6.46 0.94 0.23
N TYR A 50 5.75 2.07 0.21
CA TYR A 50 4.45 2.22 0.86
C TYR A 50 3.31 1.85 -0.08
N LEU A 51 2.28 1.19 0.45
CA LEU A 51 1.02 0.93 -0.25
C LEU A 51 -0.14 1.47 0.56
N PHE A 52 -1.00 2.25 -0.10
CA PHE A 52 -2.22 2.78 0.48
C PHE A 52 -3.44 2.35 -0.33
N ILE A 53 -4.54 2.07 0.36
CA ILE A 53 -5.88 1.91 -0.23
C ILE A 53 -6.79 2.95 0.44
N ASN A 54 -7.33 3.89 -0.33
CA ASN A 54 -8.21 4.96 0.18
C ASN A 54 -7.64 5.69 1.41
N ALA A 55 -6.35 6.06 1.34
CA ALA A 55 -5.57 6.68 2.42
C ALA A 55 -5.36 5.82 3.68
N VAL A 56 -5.70 4.53 3.64
CA VAL A 56 -5.35 3.54 4.67
C VAL A 56 -4.03 2.88 4.30
N LEU A 57 -3.07 2.86 5.23
CA LEU A 57 -1.76 2.26 5.04
C LEU A 57 -1.83 0.72 5.13
N CYS A 58 -1.40 0.02 4.09
CA CYS A 58 -1.51 -1.45 3.96
C CYS A 58 -0.16 -2.18 3.85
N GLU A 59 0.88 -1.53 3.29
CA GLU A 59 2.25 -2.06 3.27
C GLU A 59 3.27 -0.96 3.56
N VAL A 60 4.40 -1.34 4.14
CA VAL A 60 5.55 -0.46 4.40
C VAL A 60 6.82 -1.12 3.85
N PRO A 61 7.87 -0.34 3.54
CA PRO A 61 9.18 -0.83 3.11
C PRO A 61 9.66 -2.02 3.94
N GLY A 62 9.98 -3.12 3.25
CA GLY A 62 10.50 -4.35 3.87
C GLY A 62 9.45 -5.22 4.58
N ILE A 63 8.17 -4.85 4.55
CA ILE A 63 7.08 -5.64 5.14
C ILE A 63 5.99 -5.87 4.09
N SER A 64 5.99 -7.08 3.52
CA SER A 64 4.89 -7.58 2.71
C SER A 64 3.84 -8.19 3.64
N THR A 65 2.61 -7.72 3.54
CA THR A 65 1.49 -8.25 4.31
C THR A 65 0.76 -9.24 3.41
N ASN A 66 0.83 -10.54 3.71
CA ASN A 66 0.05 -11.57 2.99
C ASN A 66 -1.48 -11.39 3.13
N ALA A 67 -1.93 -10.29 3.74
CA ALA A 67 -3.32 -9.87 3.74
C ALA A 67 -3.75 -9.49 2.32
N ASN A 68 -4.97 -9.88 1.95
CA ASN A 68 -5.57 -9.52 0.67
C ASN A 68 -6.76 -8.58 0.89
N GLU A 69 -6.48 -7.31 1.21
CA GLU A 69 -7.53 -6.29 1.35
C GLU A 69 -8.39 -6.26 0.08
N LEU A 70 -9.69 -6.54 0.21
CA LEU A 70 -10.63 -6.56 -0.91
C LEU A 70 -10.79 -5.15 -1.48
N LEU A 71 -10.83 -5.07 -2.80
CA LEU A 71 -11.00 -3.82 -3.53
C LEU A 71 -12.44 -3.69 -4.03
N ASN A 72 -12.94 -2.46 -4.00
CA ASN A 72 -14.22 -2.06 -4.55
C ASN A 72 -14.02 -1.26 -5.84
N ASN A 73 -15.11 -1.05 -6.56
CA ASN A 73 -15.08 -0.15 -7.72
C ASN A 73 -14.72 1.27 -7.28
N ASP A 74 -13.86 1.92 -8.06
CA ASP A 74 -13.36 3.28 -7.87
C ASP A 74 -12.41 3.50 -6.69
N ASP A 75 -12.01 2.44 -5.99
CA ASP A 75 -10.97 2.51 -4.96
C ASP A 75 -9.68 3.13 -5.50
N HIS A 76 -9.02 3.94 -4.66
CA HIS A 76 -7.76 4.57 -4.98
C HIS A 76 -6.60 3.84 -4.30
N VAL A 77 -5.64 3.39 -5.10
CA VAL A 77 -4.44 2.70 -4.61
C VAL A 77 -3.19 3.51 -4.93
N GLY A 78 -2.44 3.89 -3.89
CA GLY A 78 -1.16 4.57 -4.03
C GLY A 78 -0.01 3.63 -3.72
N ILE A 79 0.91 3.43 -4.67
CA ILE A 79 2.10 2.57 -4.48
C ILE A 79 3.37 3.40 -4.71
N PHE A 80 4.20 3.45 -3.67
CA PHE A 80 5.48 4.16 -3.69
C PHE A 80 6.62 3.19 -3.96
N SER A 81 7.59 3.59 -4.75
CA SER A 81 8.85 2.86 -4.88
C SER A 81 9.62 2.85 -3.56
N ILE A 82 10.38 1.77 -3.32
CA ILE A 82 11.26 1.62 -2.16
C ILE A 82 12.30 2.76 -2.04
N ASP A 83 12.71 3.34 -3.17
CA ASP A 83 13.68 4.43 -3.25
C ASP A 83 13.08 5.83 -2.95
N ARG A 84 11.75 5.93 -2.82
CA ARG A 84 11.04 7.16 -2.46
C ARG A 84 10.49 7.02 -1.06
N LEU A 85 11.25 7.53 -0.09
CA LEU A 85 10.82 7.56 1.30
C LEU A 85 9.67 8.56 1.49
N TYR A 86 8.53 8.07 1.98
CA TYR A 86 7.53 8.92 2.62
C TYR A 86 8.06 9.28 4.01
N PRO A 87 8.30 10.56 4.33
CA PRO A 87 8.95 10.94 5.59
C PRO A 87 8.18 10.38 6.79
N TYR A 88 8.92 9.83 7.76
CA TYR A 88 8.35 9.15 8.94
C TYR A 88 7.37 10.05 9.72
N GLN A 89 7.62 11.36 9.72
CA GLN A 89 6.80 12.38 10.38
C GLN A 89 5.34 12.41 9.89
N TYR A 90 5.06 11.91 8.69
CA TYR A 90 3.70 11.84 8.15
C TYR A 90 2.99 10.52 8.47
N ARG A 91 3.63 9.60 9.19
CA ARG A 91 3.08 8.28 9.50
C ARG A 91 2.31 8.24 10.82
N ASP A 92 2.66 9.14 11.75
CA ASP A 92 1.96 9.23 13.03
C ASP A 92 0.51 9.65 12.80
N GLY A 93 -0.43 8.81 13.27
CA GLY A 93 -1.87 9.07 13.15
C GLY A 93 -2.53 8.59 11.85
N LEU A 94 -1.79 7.94 10.93
CA LEU A 94 -2.42 7.36 9.74
C LEU A 94 -3.25 6.11 10.09
N PRO A 95 -4.45 5.94 9.50
CA PRO A 95 -5.17 4.68 9.57
C PRO A 95 -4.34 3.54 8.97
N MET A 96 -4.24 2.42 9.69
CA MET A 96 -3.54 1.21 9.23
C MET A 96 -4.52 0.06 9.01
N SER A 97 -4.29 -0.73 7.96
CA SER A 97 -5.09 -1.92 7.68
C SER A 97 -4.92 -2.97 8.79
N GLU A 98 -5.92 -3.83 8.94
CA GLU A 98 -5.84 -4.94 9.90
C GLU A 98 -4.72 -5.91 9.56
N GLY A 99 -4.51 -6.15 8.27
CA GLY A 99 -3.42 -6.99 7.76
C GLY A 99 -2.06 -6.46 8.20
N LEU A 100 -1.79 -5.18 7.96
CA LEU A 100 -0.54 -4.54 8.35
C LEU A 100 -0.36 -4.53 9.87
N ARG A 101 -1.41 -4.16 10.62
CA ARG A 101 -1.37 -4.15 12.09
C ARG A 101 -0.98 -5.52 12.63
N LYS A 102 -1.59 -6.59 12.12
CA LYS A 102 -1.30 -7.96 12.54
C LYS A 102 0.15 -8.34 12.22
N THR A 103 0.61 -8.09 10.99
CA THR A 103 1.99 -8.39 10.58
C THR A 103 3.02 -7.64 11.43
N LEU A 104 2.77 -6.38 11.80
CA LEU A 104 3.67 -5.60 12.65
C LEU A 104 3.74 -6.11 14.09
N ILE A 105 2.62 -6.58 14.65
CA ILE A 105 2.58 -7.22 15.98
C ILE A 105 3.40 -8.50 15.95
N ASP A 106 3.16 -9.36 14.94
CA ASP A 106 3.82 -10.66 14.81
C ASP A 106 5.34 -10.53 14.60
N ASN A 107 5.81 -9.45 13.95
CA ASN A 107 7.23 -9.15 13.74
C ASN A 107 7.88 -8.34 14.89
N GLY A 108 7.16 -8.07 15.99
CA GLY A 108 7.68 -7.35 17.15
C GLY A 108 7.92 -5.84 16.95
N ALA A 109 7.49 -5.28 15.82
CA ALA A 109 7.74 -3.88 15.44
C ALA A 109 6.83 -2.86 16.17
N LEU A 110 5.79 -3.33 16.87
CA LEU A 110 4.79 -2.48 17.55
C LEU A 110 4.94 -2.40 19.08
N HIS A 111 5.99 -2.98 19.68
CA HIS A 111 6.12 -3.00 21.15
C HIS A 111 6.38 -1.63 21.81
N HIS A 112 6.66 -0.56 21.06
CA HIS A 112 7.13 0.72 21.62
C HIS A 112 6.35 1.98 21.24
N SER A 113 5.09 1.90 20.78
CA SER A 113 4.36 3.11 20.35
C SER A 113 2.92 3.24 20.88
N TYR A 114 2.61 2.66 22.05
CA TYR A 114 1.35 2.93 22.74
C TYR A 114 1.58 3.33 24.21
N GLN A 115 2.24 4.45 24.44
CA GLN A 115 1.95 5.24 25.64
C GLN A 115 0.75 6.11 25.33
N LYS A 116 -0.43 5.55 25.62
CA LYS A 116 -1.69 6.27 25.74
C LYS A 116 -1.48 7.34 26.83
N SER A 117 -1.32 8.59 26.43
CA SER A 117 -1.46 9.73 27.35
C SER A 117 -2.92 9.81 27.76
N SER A 118 -3.22 9.29 28.96
CA SER A 118 -4.47 9.53 29.66
C SER A 118 -4.57 11.01 30.01
N ASN A 119 -5.65 11.66 29.59
CA ASN A 119 -6.23 12.82 30.26
C ASN A 119 -7.72 12.54 30.43
#